data_AF-A0A7W0FEL6-F1
#
_entry.id   AF-A0A7W0FEL6-F1
#
_cell.length_a   1.000
_cell.length_b   1.000
_cell.length_c   1.000
_cell.angle_alpha   90.00
_cell.angle_beta   90.00
_cell.angle_gamma   90.00
#
_symmetry.space_group_name_H-M   'P 1'
#
loop_
_entity.id
_entity.type
_entity.pdbx_description
1 polymer ?
#
loop_
_entity_poly.entity_id
_entity_poly.type
_entity_poly.pdbx_seq_one_letter_code
_entity_poly.pdbx_strand_id
1 'polypeptide(L)'
;GINKRLLGKWGGEVICKIQNSSRFIRDKTQNSENKTKAEMGIDSALKENNNIGIIAIGNAPTALLKIIDLLNNPRYASRVTHHGLLVVGVPVGFVKAFESKALLSTQKFPFITNLSRKGGSPVAAAIVNALLKIAEGGDICGKQISSLIENWD
;
A
#
# COMPACT_ATOMS: atom_id res chain seq x y z
N GLY A 1 0.47 -9.15 10.93
CA GLY A 1 -0.18 -7.83 10.88
C GLY A 1 -1.59 -7.96 10.34
N ILE A 2 -1.72 -8.30 9.06
CA ILE A 2 -3.03 -8.51 8.42
C ILE A 2 -3.73 -9.76 8.97
N ASN A 3 -5.03 -9.65 9.23
CA ASN A 3 -5.88 -10.74 9.70
C ASN A 3 -6.19 -11.71 8.55
N LYS A 4 -5.35 -12.75 8.41
CA LYS A 4 -5.48 -13.76 7.35
C LYS A 4 -6.80 -14.53 7.39
N ARG A 5 -7.33 -14.80 8.58
CA ARG A 5 -8.62 -15.51 8.73
C ARG A 5 -9.76 -14.70 8.13
N LEU A 6 -9.78 -13.40 8.42
CA LEU A 6 -10.81 -12.51 7.90
C LEU A 6 -10.63 -12.27 6.40
N LEU A 7 -9.40 -12.04 5.95
CA LEU A 7 -9.08 -11.89 4.53
C LEU A 7 -9.48 -13.13 3.71
N GLY A 8 -9.24 -14.33 4.26
CA GLY A 8 -9.57 -15.60 3.61
C GLY A 8 -11.06 -15.81 3.36
N LYS A 9 -11.95 -15.18 4.13
CA LYS A 9 -13.40 -15.21 3.85
C LYS A 9 -13.75 -14.58 2.51
N TRP A 10 -12.92 -13.65 2.04
CA TRP A 10 -13.07 -12.95 0.77
C TRP A 10 -12.17 -13.56 -0.33
N GLY A 11 -11.54 -14.71 -0.08
CA GLY A 11 -10.60 -15.35 -1.00
C GLY A 11 -9.29 -14.57 -1.20
N GLY A 12 -9.01 -13.58 -0.36
CA GLY A 12 -7.81 -12.75 -0.48
C GLY A 12 -6.56 -13.40 0.11
N GLU A 13 -5.40 -12.97 -0.38
CA GLU A 13 -4.09 -13.38 0.15
C GLU A 13 -3.16 -12.18 0.41
N VAL A 14 -2.16 -12.39 1.26
CA VAL A 14 -1.14 -11.36 1.56
C VAL A 14 0.14 -11.69 0.82
N ILE A 15 0.52 -10.82 -0.11
CA ILE A 15 1.75 -10.95 -0.89
C ILE A 15 2.81 -9.99 -0.32
N CYS A 16 3.96 -10.52 0.12
CA CYS A 16 5.12 -9.72 0.53
C CYS A 16 6.40 -10.35 0.01
N LYS A 17 7.03 -9.70 -0.98
CA LYS A 17 8.21 -10.23 -1.70
C LYS A 17 9.54 -9.60 -1.28
N ILE A 18 9.55 -8.74 -0.27
CA ILE A 18 10.78 -8.04 0.20
C ILE A 18 11.86 -9.03 0.67
N GLN A 19 11.50 -10.15 1.32
CA GLN A 19 12.49 -11.10 1.85
C GLN A 19 13.09 -12.03 0.78
N ASN A 20 12.37 -12.26 -0.33
CA ASN A 20 12.87 -13.05 -1.47
C ASN A 20 13.74 -12.22 -2.43
N SER A 21 13.89 -10.91 -2.18
CA SER A 21 14.74 -10.03 -3.00
C SER A 21 16.24 -10.36 -2.88
N SER A 22 16.64 -11.12 -1.86
CA SER A 22 18.02 -11.53 -1.61
C SER A 22 18.56 -12.54 -2.63
N ARG A 23 17.70 -13.31 -3.31
CA ARG A 23 18.13 -14.15 -4.45
C ARG A 23 18.61 -13.34 -5.65
N PHE A 24 18.18 -12.10 -5.78
CA PHE A 24 18.59 -11.22 -6.89
C PHE A 24 19.90 -10.46 -6.62
N ILE A 25 20.42 -10.50 -5.39
CA ILE A 25 21.73 -9.88 -5.06
C ILE A 25 22.90 -10.79 -5.51
N ARG A 26 22.61 -12.02 -5.97
CA ARG A 26 23.64 -12.98 -6.37
C ARG A 26 24.12 -12.83 -7.83
N ASP A 27 23.45 -12.02 -8.65
CA ASP A 27 23.88 -11.68 -10.02
C ASP A 27 24.48 -10.26 -10.09
N LYS A 28 25.53 -10.02 -9.31
CA LYS A 28 26.34 -8.78 -9.37
C LYS A 28 27.24 -8.71 -10.61
N THR A 29 26.73 -9.11 -11.76
CA THR A 29 27.35 -8.87 -13.06
C THR A 29 26.23 -8.50 -14.02
N GLN A 30 26.24 -7.24 -14.46
CA GLN A 30 25.43 -6.60 -15.51
C GLN A 30 24.37 -5.58 -15.00
N ASN A 31 24.77 -4.31 -15.01
CA ASN A 31 24.01 -3.15 -15.50
C ASN A 31 22.47 -3.18 -15.38
N SER A 32 21.92 -3.36 -14.18
CA SER A 32 20.52 -2.99 -13.91
C SER A 32 20.49 -1.94 -12.80
N GLU A 33 19.83 -0.82 -13.12
CA GLU A 33 19.67 0.43 -12.37
C GLU A 33 19.63 0.27 -10.84
N ASN A 34 20.13 1.28 -10.09
CA ASN A 34 20.15 1.43 -8.62
C ASN A 34 18.77 1.27 -7.93
N LYS A 35 18.13 0.10 -8.03
CA LYS A 35 16.82 -0.20 -7.47
C LYS A 35 16.97 -0.79 -6.07
N THR A 36 16.14 -0.31 -5.17
CA THR A 36 16.04 -0.79 -3.79
C THR A 36 15.36 -2.16 -3.74
N LYS A 37 15.62 -2.93 -2.68
CA LYS A 37 14.95 -4.23 -2.42
C LYS A 37 13.42 -4.13 -2.47
N ALA A 38 12.87 -2.99 -2.04
CA ALA A 38 11.43 -2.77 -2.01
C ALA A 38 10.86 -2.58 -3.42
N GLU A 39 11.57 -1.85 -4.30
CA GLU A 39 11.19 -1.69 -5.70
C GLU A 39 11.25 -3.02 -6.46
N MET A 40 12.28 -3.83 -6.21
CA MET A 40 12.39 -5.18 -6.80
C MET A 40 11.25 -6.10 -6.31
N GLY A 41 10.90 -6.01 -5.03
CA GLY A 41 9.79 -6.78 -4.46
C GLY A 41 8.44 -6.39 -5.07
N ILE A 42 8.22 -5.10 -5.33
CA ILE A 42 7.06 -4.58 -6.05
C ILE A 42 7.02 -5.15 -7.47
N ASP A 43 8.12 -5.06 -8.21
CA ASP A 43 8.19 -5.53 -9.59
C ASP A 43 7.88 -7.05 -9.69
N SER A 44 8.43 -7.88 -8.78
CA SER A 44 8.12 -9.32 -8.73
C SER A 44 6.66 -9.58 -8.35
N ALA A 45 6.14 -8.93 -7.30
CA ALA A 45 4.76 -9.13 -6.86
C ALA A 45 3.75 -8.83 -7.97
N LEU A 46 3.98 -7.75 -8.72
CA LEU A 46 3.05 -7.28 -9.74
C LEU A 46 3.23 -7.98 -11.10
N LYS A 47 4.37 -8.64 -11.33
CA LYS A 47 4.54 -9.55 -12.48
C LYS A 47 3.82 -10.88 -12.26
N GLU A 48 3.87 -11.40 -11.04
CA GLU A 48 3.31 -12.71 -10.68
C GLU A 48 1.80 -12.65 -10.42
N ASN A 49 1.24 -11.45 -10.16
CA ASN A 49 -0.15 -11.27 -9.76
C ASN A 49 -0.79 -10.14 -10.55
N ASN A 50 -1.89 -10.46 -11.24
CA ASN A 50 -2.65 -9.50 -12.06
C ASN A 50 -3.93 -8.99 -11.38
N ASN A 51 -4.29 -9.52 -10.19
CA ASN A 51 -5.48 -9.14 -9.45
C ASN A 51 -5.11 -8.58 -8.07
N ILE A 52 -4.63 -7.33 -8.04
CA ILE A 52 -4.24 -6.65 -6.81
C ILE A 52 -5.36 -5.70 -6.37
N GLY A 53 -5.90 -5.93 -5.18
CA GLY A 53 -6.92 -5.04 -4.58
C GLY A 53 -6.32 -3.92 -3.72
N ILE A 54 -5.37 -4.23 -2.84
CA ILE A 54 -4.78 -3.26 -1.91
C ILE A 54 -3.25 -3.33 -1.94
N ILE A 55 -2.60 -2.19 -2.13
CA ILE A 55 -1.15 -2.02 -1.98
C ILE A 55 -0.88 -1.29 -0.67
N ALA A 56 -0.27 -1.97 0.30
CA ALA A 56 0.00 -1.42 1.62
C ALA A 56 1.50 -1.17 1.85
N ILE A 57 1.89 0.11 1.93
CA ILE A 57 3.27 0.56 2.12
C ILE A 57 3.40 1.22 3.50
N GLY A 58 3.97 0.49 4.46
CA GLY A 58 4.15 0.97 5.84
C GLY A 58 5.57 1.42 6.19
N ASN A 59 6.59 1.04 5.42
CA ASN A 59 7.98 1.33 5.79
C ASN A 59 8.70 2.15 4.73
N ALA A 60 8.92 1.58 3.54
CA ALA A 60 9.82 2.17 2.54
C ALA A 60 9.16 3.34 1.77
N PRO A 61 9.64 4.59 1.92
CA PRO A 61 9.14 5.72 1.13
C PRO A 61 9.41 5.56 -0.37
N THR A 62 10.55 4.96 -0.74
CA THR A 62 10.89 4.67 -2.15
C THR A 62 9.91 3.71 -2.80
N ALA A 63 9.40 2.74 -2.04
CA ALA A 63 8.36 1.83 -2.51
C ALA A 63 7.07 2.59 -2.83
N LEU A 64 6.70 3.57 -2.00
CA LEU A 64 5.52 4.40 -2.26
C LEU A 64 5.69 5.24 -3.53
N LEU A 65 6.84 5.90 -3.70
CA LEU A 65 7.15 6.68 -4.91
C LEU A 65 7.06 5.81 -6.17
N LYS A 66 7.67 4.61 -6.13
CA LYS A 66 7.61 3.66 -7.24
C LYS A 66 6.18 3.27 -7.61
N ILE A 67 5.31 3.02 -6.63
CA ILE A 67 3.90 2.70 -6.89
C ILE A 67 3.18 3.88 -7.54
N ILE A 68 3.42 5.10 -7.09
CA ILE A 68 2.86 6.31 -7.70
C ILE A 68 3.28 6.39 -9.18
N ASP A 69 4.57 6.24 -9.47
CA ASP A 69 5.11 6.28 -10.84
C ASP A 69 4.49 5.18 -11.73
N LEU A 70 4.34 3.98 -11.19
CA LEU A 70 3.73 2.85 -11.90
C LEU A 70 2.25 3.11 -12.19
N LEU A 71 1.48 3.58 -11.22
CA LEU A 71 0.03 3.80 -11.39
C LEU A 71 -0.28 5.03 -12.27
N ASN A 72 0.63 6.00 -12.35
CA ASN A 72 0.51 7.11 -13.29
C ASN A 72 0.92 6.74 -14.72
N ASN A 73 1.59 5.59 -14.92
CA ASN A 73 1.91 5.11 -16.25
C ASN A 73 0.67 4.41 -16.88
N PRO A 74 0.11 4.91 -17.98
CA PRO A 74 -1.16 4.38 -18.53
C PRO A 74 -1.10 2.89 -18.90
N ARG A 75 0.03 2.42 -19.43
CA ARG A 75 0.21 1.00 -19.82
C ARG A 75 0.21 0.08 -18.62
N TYR A 76 0.69 0.57 -17.49
CA TYR A 76 0.75 -0.20 -16.27
C TYR A 76 -0.58 -0.12 -15.53
N ALA A 77 -1.14 1.08 -15.41
CA ALA A 77 -2.46 1.30 -14.85
C ALA A 77 -3.48 0.35 -15.48
N SER A 78 -3.58 0.29 -16.81
CA SER A 78 -4.54 -0.61 -17.48
C SER A 78 -4.36 -2.10 -17.17
N ARG A 79 -3.17 -2.53 -16.73
CA ARG A 79 -2.85 -3.94 -16.47
C ARG A 79 -3.12 -4.35 -15.02
N VAL A 80 -3.03 -3.42 -14.08
CA VAL A 80 -3.01 -3.70 -12.63
C VAL A 80 -4.14 -2.98 -11.89
N THR A 81 -4.66 -1.89 -12.45
CA THR A 81 -5.84 -1.21 -11.92
C THR A 81 -7.09 -1.92 -12.44
N HIS A 82 -7.61 -2.83 -11.62
CA HIS A 82 -9.03 -3.16 -11.68
C HIS A 82 -9.81 -2.05 -10.97
N HIS A 83 -11.14 -2.04 -11.12
CA HIS A 83 -12.07 -1.02 -10.63
C HIS A 83 -12.11 -0.81 -9.09
N GLY A 84 -11.11 -1.25 -8.34
CA GLY A 84 -11.07 -1.18 -6.87
C GLY A 84 -9.66 -1.16 -6.25
N LEU A 85 -8.60 -0.78 -7.00
CA LEU A 85 -7.27 -0.68 -6.42
C LEU A 85 -7.20 0.45 -5.37
N LEU A 86 -6.73 0.12 -4.17
CA LEU A 86 -6.47 1.07 -3.09
C LEU A 86 -4.99 1.09 -2.70
N VAL A 87 -4.41 2.28 -2.57
CA VAL A 87 -3.06 2.46 -2.03
C VAL A 87 -3.11 2.94 -0.57
N VAL A 88 -2.66 2.11 0.38
CA VAL A 88 -2.44 2.51 1.76
C VAL A 88 -0.97 2.92 1.92
N GLY A 89 -0.69 4.21 1.81
CA GLY A 89 0.66 4.76 1.87
C GLY A 89 0.92 5.47 3.19
N VAL A 90 1.49 4.76 4.15
CA VAL A 90 1.87 5.30 5.47
C VAL A 90 3.31 4.96 5.85
N PRO A 91 4.32 5.21 4.97
CA PRO A 91 5.71 5.03 5.34
C PRO A 91 6.07 5.92 6.54
N VAL A 92 6.92 5.36 7.42
CA VAL A 92 7.56 6.09 8.52
C VAL A 92 8.99 6.43 8.13
N GLY A 93 9.49 7.59 8.55
CA GLY A 93 10.90 7.90 8.38
C GLY A 93 11.20 9.39 8.41
N PHE A 94 12.48 9.71 8.44
CA PHE A 94 12.99 11.09 8.40
C PHE A 94 13.40 11.54 6.99
N VAL A 95 13.54 10.60 6.06
CA VAL A 95 13.98 10.84 4.69
C VAL A 95 12.86 10.43 3.74
N LYS A 96 12.37 11.35 2.90
CA LYS A 96 11.35 11.13 1.86
C LYS A 96 9.97 10.68 2.35
N ALA A 97 9.76 10.45 3.64
CA ALA A 97 8.49 9.94 4.17
C ALA A 97 7.36 10.96 4.07
N PHE A 98 7.63 12.24 4.37
CA PHE A 98 6.63 13.28 4.22
C PHE A 98 6.38 13.58 2.74
N GLU A 99 7.45 13.76 1.95
CA GLU A 99 7.39 14.11 0.54
C GLU A 99 6.67 13.04 -0.29
N SER A 100 6.93 11.75 -0.03
CA SER A 100 6.23 10.66 -0.72
C SER A 100 4.73 10.61 -0.40
N LYS A 101 4.32 10.95 0.83
CA LYS A 101 2.91 11.01 1.22
C LYS A 101 2.21 12.27 0.72
N ALA A 102 2.92 13.39 0.70
CA ALA A 102 2.45 14.61 0.05
C ALA A 102 2.21 14.36 -1.45
N LEU A 103 3.14 13.68 -2.13
CA LEU A 103 2.92 13.28 -3.52
C LEU A 103 1.71 12.34 -3.67
N LEU A 104 1.57 11.33 -2.79
CA LEU A 104 0.40 10.45 -2.77
C LEU A 104 -0.92 11.23 -2.63
N SER A 105 -0.96 12.28 -1.81
CA SER A 105 -2.17 13.09 -1.61
C SER A 105 -2.65 13.88 -2.83
N THR A 106 -1.84 13.96 -3.88
CA THR A 106 -2.19 14.62 -5.15
C THR A 106 -2.70 13.65 -6.21
N GLN A 107 -2.71 12.35 -5.93
CA GLN A 107 -3.06 11.32 -6.91
C GLN A 107 -4.57 11.17 -7.08
N LYS A 108 -5.01 10.72 -8.26
CA LYS A 108 -6.44 10.54 -8.59
C LYS A 108 -6.97 9.14 -8.25
N PHE A 109 -6.10 8.14 -8.11
CA PHE A 109 -6.51 6.81 -7.70
C PHE A 109 -6.82 6.77 -6.18
N PRO A 110 -7.65 5.83 -5.69
CA PRO A 110 -7.98 5.74 -4.28
C PRO A 110 -6.75 5.52 -3.39
N PHE A 111 -6.63 6.30 -2.33
CA PHE A 111 -5.55 6.16 -1.35
C PHE A 111 -5.99 6.45 0.08
N ILE A 112 -5.21 5.94 1.03
CA ILE A 112 -5.24 6.35 2.44
C ILE A 112 -3.82 6.71 2.87
N THR A 113 -3.65 7.90 3.43
CA THR A 113 -2.35 8.39 3.91
C THR A 113 -2.51 9.34 5.10
N ASN A 114 -1.39 9.73 5.69
CA ASN A 114 -1.30 10.78 6.69
C ASN A 114 -0.17 11.76 6.32
N LEU A 115 -0.42 13.06 6.40
CA LEU A 115 0.58 14.08 6.06
C LEU A 115 1.49 14.39 7.26
N SER A 116 2.40 13.45 7.56
CA SER A 116 3.41 13.62 8.61
C SER A 116 4.63 12.72 8.34
N ARG A 117 5.62 12.67 9.26
CA ARG A 117 6.70 11.68 9.20
C ARG A 117 6.37 10.35 9.90
N LYS A 118 5.26 10.30 10.65
CA LYS A 118 4.80 9.12 11.38
C LYS A 118 4.10 8.14 10.44
N GLY A 119 4.17 6.85 10.75
CA GLY A 119 3.60 5.79 9.93
C GLY A 119 4.02 4.43 10.46
N GLY A 120 4.21 3.46 9.58
CA GLY A 120 4.75 2.16 9.94
C GLY A 120 3.93 0.99 9.42
N SER A 121 4.55 -0.18 9.35
CA SER A 121 3.85 -1.44 9.06
C SER A 121 2.68 -1.72 10.02
N PRO A 122 2.73 -1.40 11.34
CA PRO A 122 1.58 -1.55 12.21
C PRO A 122 0.39 -0.67 11.81
N VAL A 123 0.65 0.58 11.40
CA VAL A 123 -0.38 1.52 10.96
C VAL A 123 -1.01 1.03 9.65
N ALA A 124 -0.19 0.62 8.68
CA ALA A 124 -0.67 0.06 7.42
C ALA A 124 -1.54 -1.19 7.67
N ALA A 125 -1.10 -2.09 8.57
CA ALA A 125 -1.86 -3.28 8.92
C ALA A 125 -3.18 -2.96 9.64
N ALA A 126 -3.18 -1.97 10.53
CA ALA A 126 -4.39 -1.53 11.23
C ALA A 126 -5.44 -0.99 10.25
N ILE A 127 -5.03 -0.16 9.29
CA ILE A 127 -5.93 0.38 8.25
C ILE A 127 -6.56 -0.76 7.45
N VAL A 128 -5.75 -1.69 6.93
CA VAL A 128 -6.27 -2.81 6.13
C VAL A 128 -7.19 -3.70 6.97
N ASN A 129 -6.84 -3.99 8.22
CA ASN A 129 -7.70 -4.77 9.10
C ASN A 129 -9.02 -4.05 9.44
N ALA A 130 -9.01 -2.72 9.56
CA ALA A 130 -10.23 -1.94 9.74
C ALA A 130 -11.14 -2.05 8.51
N LEU A 131 -10.59 -1.92 7.31
CA LEU A 131 -11.34 -2.10 6.05
C LEU A 131 -11.97 -3.51 5.96
N LEU A 132 -11.21 -4.55 6.31
CA LEU A 132 -11.73 -5.91 6.34
C LEU A 132 -12.89 -6.08 7.33
N LYS A 133 -12.85 -5.41 8.48
CA LYS A 133 -13.94 -5.41 9.47
C LYS A 133 -15.18 -4.67 8.97
N ILE A 134 -15.00 -3.52 8.32
CA ILE A 134 -16.10 -2.77 7.69
C ILE A 134 -16.81 -3.66 6.67
N ALA A 135 -16.03 -4.33 5.81
CA ALA A 135 -16.56 -5.20 4.77
C ALA A 135 -17.34 -6.40 5.37
N GLU A 136 -16.93 -6.91 6.53
CA GLU A 136 -17.64 -7.98 7.25
C GLU A 136 -19.01 -7.54 7.81
N GLY A 137 -19.36 -6.25 7.75
CA GLY A 137 -20.52 -5.69 8.43
C GLY A 137 -20.24 -5.39 9.90
N GLY A 138 -18.97 -5.33 10.30
CA GLY A 138 -18.59 -4.82 11.61
C GLY A 138 -18.88 -3.33 11.67
N ASP A 139 -19.86 -2.96 12.51
CA ASP A 139 -20.04 -1.60 13.01
C ASP A 139 -18.69 -1.12 13.56
N ILE A 140 -17.91 -0.37 12.77
CA ILE A 140 -16.86 0.42 13.41
C ILE A 140 -17.50 1.49 14.25
N CYS A 141 -18.69 1.97 13.83
CA CYS A 141 -19.33 3.11 14.43
C CYS A 141 -20.65 3.54 13.72
N GLY A 142 -21.79 2.93 14.05
CA GLY A 142 -23.09 3.49 13.68
C GLY A 142 -23.56 4.65 14.58
N LYS A 143 -22.87 4.91 15.72
CA LYS A 143 -23.32 5.87 16.75
C LYS A 143 -22.36 7.04 17.06
N GLN A 144 -21.08 6.92 16.75
CA GLN A 144 -20.02 7.89 17.13
C GLN A 144 -19.53 8.73 15.93
N ILE A 145 -19.77 8.32 14.67
CA ILE A 145 -19.41 9.12 13.47
C ILE A 145 -20.44 10.23 13.27
N SER A 146 -21.73 9.97 13.51
CA SER A 146 -22.77 11.01 13.49
C SER A 146 -22.44 12.12 14.48
N SER A 147 -22.00 11.79 15.70
CA SER A 147 -21.56 12.78 16.69
C SER A 147 -20.23 13.48 16.37
N LEU A 148 -19.41 12.93 15.47
CA LEU A 148 -18.16 13.58 15.03
C LEU A 148 -18.40 14.55 13.87
N ILE A 149 -19.41 14.30 13.05
CA ILE A 149 -19.84 15.19 11.96
C ILE A 149 -20.69 16.34 12.51
N GLU A 150 -21.52 16.11 13.53
CA GLU A 150 -22.36 17.14 14.16
C GLU A 150 -21.59 18.19 15.00
N ASN A 151 -20.30 17.98 15.27
CA ASN A 151 -19.47 18.90 16.08
C ASN A 151 -18.40 19.63 15.25
N TRP A 152 -18.56 19.70 13.94
CA TRP A 152 -17.65 20.36 13.00
C TRP A 152 -18.30 21.56 12.26
N ASP A 153 -19.26 22.21 12.92
CA ASP A 153 -19.75 23.56 12.59
C ASP A 153 -19.35 24.57 13.68
#